data_AF-A0A954PSL4-F1
#
_entry.id   AF-A0A954PSL4-F1
#
_cell.length_a   1.000
_cell.length_b   1.000
_cell.length_c   1.000
_cell.angle_alpha   90.00
_cell.angle_beta   90.00
_cell.angle_gamma   90.00
#
_symmetry.space_group_name_H-M   'P 1'
#
loop_
_entity.id
_entity.type
_entity.pdbx_description
1 polymer ?
#
loop_
_entity_poly.entity_id
_entity_poly.type
_entity_poly.pdbx_seq_one_letter_code
_entity_poly.pdbx_strand_id
1 'polypeptide(L)'
;MMNVQTLFAAALLALLGLAPQCVLSQEASPALNPDTDFQLPSADNFDFDIEGMEGFGDPDYDPEAEIDPQVQAATDRVAWIITAVLAAMSLLMLLFTILLAVQLSSALQAVPEAYRQMSPFVPWLLFVPFVNIVILILAFIKVPRSLKGYLASMGDASQEDCGEKLGLLGAILFLLGFTMPVGLVVLLLALAKIGRAKKIARAATDL
;
A
#
# COMPACT_ATOMS: atom_id res chain seq x y z
N MET A 1 -23.94 -17.46 18.70
CA MET A 1 -23.93 -15.98 18.62
C MET A 1 -22.56 -15.55 18.10
N MET A 2 -22.44 -15.27 16.81
CA MET A 2 -21.17 -14.85 16.21
C MET A 2 -20.81 -13.45 16.69
N ASN A 3 -19.56 -13.29 17.13
CA ASN A 3 -19.06 -12.06 17.73
C ASN A 3 -18.93 -10.98 16.64
N VAL A 4 -19.39 -9.75 16.90
CA VAL A 4 -19.38 -8.66 15.90
C VAL A 4 -17.97 -8.37 15.38
N GLN A 5 -16.94 -8.69 16.18
CA GLN A 5 -15.54 -8.59 15.75
C GLN A 5 -15.14 -9.58 14.65
N THR A 6 -15.70 -10.80 14.62
CA THR A 6 -15.38 -11.76 13.55
C THR A 6 -16.07 -11.39 12.23
N LEU A 7 -17.24 -10.77 12.29
CA LEU A 7 -17.92 -10.21 11.10
C LEU A 7 -17.15 -9.04 10.49
N PHE A 8 -16.59 -8.14 11.30
CA PHE A 8 -15.79 -7.03 10.79
C PHE A 8 -14.46 -7.49 10.18
N ALA A 9 -13.81 -8.48 10.79
CA ALA A 9 -12.58 -9.06 10.24
C ALA A 9 -12.84 -9.77 8.90
N ALA A 10 -13.93 -10.54 8.80
CA ALA A 10 -14.32 -11.21 7.56
C ALA A 10 -14.70 -10.23 6.44
N ALA A 11 -15.41 -9.14 6.77
CA ALA A 11 -15.78 -8.10 5.80
C ALA A 11 -14.55 -7.33 5.28
N LEU A 12 -13.56 -7.08 6.16
CA LEU A 12 -12.31 -6.41 5.77
C LEU A 12 -11.43 -7.31 4.89
N LEU A 13 -11.40 -8.62 5.17
CA LEU A 13 -10.72 -9.62 4.35
C LEU A 13 -11.37 -9.78 2.96
N ALA A 14 -12.71 -9.79 2.90
CA ALA A 14 -13.45 -9.86 1.64
C ALA A 14 -13.24 -8.62 0.76
N LEU A 15 -13.15 -7.42 1.35
CA LEU A 15 -12.90 -6.17 0.61
C LEU A 15 -11.49 -6.06 0.04
N LEU A 16 -10.52 -6.79 0.59
CA LEU A 16 -9.14 -6.81 0.10
C LEU A 16 -8.90 -7.83 -1.03
N GLY A 17 -9.93 -8.57 -1.47
CA GLY A 17 -9.82 -9.58 -2.53
C GLY A 17 -8.99 -10.81 -2.15
N LEU A 18 -8.53 -10.88 -0.90
CA LEU A 18 -7.92 -12.05 -0.29
C LEU A 18 -9.03 -12.98 0.19
N ALA A 19 -9.77 -13.55 -0.77
CA ALA A 19 -10.37 -14.85 -0.47
C ALA A 19 -9.23 -15.78 -0.01
N PRO A 20 -9.44 -16.63 1.01
CA PRO A 20 -8.52 -17.72 1.31
C PRO A 20 -8.53 -18.65 0.10
N GLN A 21 -7.69 -18.34 -0.89
CA GLN A 21 -7.41 -19.20 -2.01
C GLN A 21 -6.80 -20.46 -1.40
N CYS A 22 -7.56 -21.54 -1.51
CA CYS A 22 -7.20 -22.91 -1.20
C CYS A 22 -5.69 -23.15 -1.25
N VAL A 23 -5.08 -23.25 -0.07
CA VAL A 23 -3.87 -24.06 0.10
C VAL A 23 -4.37 -25.51 0.11
N LEU A 24 -4.67 -26.04 -1.07
CA LEU A 24 -4.88 -27.47 -1.28
C LEU A 24 -4.06 -27.92 -2.49
N SER A 25 -3.50 -29.12 -2.32
CA SER A 25 -2.69 -29.88 -3.27
C SER A 25 -1.27 -29.41 -3.53
N GLN A 26 -0.44 -29.51 -2.48
CA GLN A 26 0.85 -30.15 -2.67
C GLN A 26 0.66 -31.65 -2.40
N GLU A 27 0.01 -32.34 -3.33
CA GLU A 27 0.05 -33.80 -3.36
C GLU A 27 1.50 -34.23 -3.55
N ALA A 28 1.97 -35.02 -2.60
CA ALA A 28 3.19 -35.79 -2.74
C ALA A 28 3.01 -36.71 -3.95
N SER A 29 3.67 -36.37 -5.06
CA SER A 29 3.75 -37.19 -6.26
C SER A 29 4.27 -38.59 -5.89
N PRO A 30 3.48 -39.66 -6.08
CA PRO A 30 4.00 -41.01 -6.00
C PRO A 30 4.92 -41.25 -7.20
N ALA A 31 6.07 -41.88 -6.94
CA ALA A 31 7.10 -42.17 -7.91
C ALA A 31 6.54 -42.81 -9.19
N LEU A 32 6.76 -42.12 -10.30
CA LEU A 32 6.48 -42.51 -11.67
C LEU A 32 7.19 -43.85 -11.98
N ASN A 33 6.40 -44.88 -12.32
CA ASN A 33 6.87 -46.17 -12.80
C ASN A 33 7.14 -46.08 -14.33
N PRO A 34 8.39 -46.27 -14.80
CA PRO A 34 8.81 -45.84 -16.14
C PRO A 34 8.36 -46.70 -17.35
N ASP A 35 7.38 -47.61 -17.23
CA ASP A 35 7.13 -48.61 -18.28
C ASP A 35 5.75 -48.51 -18.99
N THR A 36 5.19 -47.31 -19.15
CA THR A 36 3.99 -47.15 -20.01
C THR A 36 4.38 -46.66 -21.40
N ASP A 37 4.41 -47.61 -22.33
CA ASP A 37 4.55 -47.37 -23.77
C ASP A 37 3.47 -46.41 -24.27
N PHE A 38 3.89 -45.20 -24.64
CA PHE A 38 3.02 -44.16 -25.18
C PHE A 38 2.60 -44.51 -26.61
N GLN A 39 1.42 -45.10 -26.75
CA GLN A 39 0.76 -45.34 -28.03
C GLN A 39 -0.06 -44.10 -28.42
N LEU A 40 0.35 -43.42 -29.49
CA LEU A 40 -0.34 -42.26 -30.04
C LEU A 40 -1.70 -42.70 -30.63
N PRO A 41 -2.84 -42.16 -30.15
CA PRO A 41 -4.13 -42.42 -30.77
C PRO A 41 -4.17 -41.74 -32.16
N SER A 42 -4.63 -42.50 -33.15
CA SER A 42 -4.83 -42.01 -34.52
C SER A 42 -5.92 -40.93 -34.57
N ALA A 43 -5.71 -39.91 -35.40
CA ALA A 43 -6.36 -38.60 -35.40
C ALA A 43 -7.83 -38.57 -35.88
N ASP A 44 -8.50 -39.71 -35.91
CA ASP A 44 -9.74 -39.91 -36.65
C ASP A 44 -11.01 -39.82 -35.78
N ASN A 45 -10.88 -39.95 -34.45
CA ASN A 45 -12.01 -40.05 -33.53
C ASN A 45 -11.83 -39.12 -32.31
N PHE A 46 -11.91 -37.81 -32.51
CA PHE A 46 -12.10 -36.85 -31.43
C PHE A 46 -13.58 -36.42 -31.42
N ASP A 47 -14.44 -37.30 -30.90
CA ASP A 47 -15.77 -36.90 -30.45
C ASP A 47 -15.61 -36.33 -29.03
N PHE A 48 -15.87 -35.03 -28.88
CA PHE A 48 -15.72 -34.32 -27.62
C PHE A 48 -17.02 -34.49 -26.83
N ASP A 49 -17.15 -35.63 -26.13
CA ASP A 49 -18.28 -35.92 -25.25
C ASP A 49 -18.26 -35.00 -24.02
N ILE A 50 -19.05 -33.92 -24.10
CA ILE A 50 -19.24 -32.94 -23.00
C ILE A 50 -20.01 -33.56 -21.82
N GLU A 51 -20.67 -34.70 -22.00
CA GLU A 51 -21.41 -35.40 -20.94
C GLU A 51 -20.51 -36.11 -19.90
N GLY A 52 -19.19 -36.16 -20.11
CA GLY A 52 -18.24 -36.75 -19.16
C GLY A 52 -17.72 -35.82 -18.05
N MET A 53 -18.12 -34.53 -18.05
CA MET A 53 -17.59 -33.54 -17.10
C MET A 53 -18.35 -33.44 -15.77
N GLU A 54 -19.40 -34.24 -15.56
CA GLU A 54 -20.16 -34.26 -14.29
C GLU A 54 -19.49 -35.09 -13.18
N GLY A 55 -18.35 -35.74 -13.48
CA GLY A 55 -17.62 -36.63 -12.56
C GLY A 55 -16.32 -36.07 -11.98
N PHE A 56 -16.06 -34.76 -12.06
CA PHE A 56 -14.85 -34.16 -11.44
C PHE A 56 -14.99 -33.83 -9.95
N GLY A 57 -16.14 -34.16 -9.34
CA GLY A 57 -16.28 -34.21 -7.89
C GLY A 57 -15.78 -35.56 -7.40
N ASP A 58 -14.68 -35.58 -6.67
CA ASP A 58 -14.20 -36.77 -5.98
C ASP A 58 -15.38 -37.37 -5.19
N PRO A 59 -15.85 -38.60 -5.47
CA PRO A 59 -17.04 -39.16 -4.83
C PRO A 59 -16.88 -39.35 -3.32
N ASP A 60 -15.64 -39.30 -2.84
CA ASP A 60 -15.26 -39.33 -1.42
C ASP A 60 -15.07 -37.93 -0.81
N TYR A 61 -15.33 -36.85 -1.56
CA TYR A 61 -15.33 -35.50 -1.02
C TYR A 61 -16.57 -35.29 -0.15
N ASP A 62 -16.43 -35.62 1.13
CA ASP A 62 -17.36 -35.20 2.16
C ASP A 62 -17.02 -33.74 2.56
N PRO A 63 -17.87 -32.74 2.19
CA PRO A 63 -17.65 -31.36 2.61
C PRO A 63 -17.76 -31.18 4.14
N GLU A 64 -18.29 -32.19 4.85
CA GLU A 64 -18.38 -32.26 6.31
C GLU A 64 -17.25 -33.09 6.95
N ALA A 65 -16.30 -33.61 6.15
CA ALA A 65 -15.14 -34.31 6.68
C ALA A 65 -14.48 -33.49 7.79
N GLU A 66 -14.41 -34.08 8.99
CA GLU A 66 -13.91 -33.43 10.19
C GLU A 66 -12.46 -33.00 9.95
N ILE A 67 -12.25 -31.70 9.73
CA ILE A 67 -10.91 -31.14 9.55
C ILE A 67 -10.12 -31.47 10.81
N ASP A 68 -9.01 -32.19 10.65
CA ASP A 68 -8.15 -32.61 11.75
C ASP A 68 -7.88 -31.41 12.70
N PRO A 69 -8.15 -31.55 14.01
CA PRO A 69 -8.00 -30.46 14.97
C PRO A 69 -6.57 -29.87 14.98
N GLN A 70 -5.55 -30.63 14.56
CA GLN A 70 -4.19 -30.11 14.40
C GLN A 70 -4.06 -29.11 13.25
N VAL A 71 -4.77 -29.36 12.14
CA VAL A 71 -4.78 -28.49 10.96
C VAL A 71 -5.54 -27.19 11.23
N GLN A 72 -6.64 -27.26 11.98
CA GLN A 72 -7.36 -26.06 12.43
C GLN A 72 -6.48 -25.20 13.36
N ALA A 73 -5.84 -25.82 14.36
CA ALA A 73 -4.97 -25.11 15.29
C ALA A 73 -3.73 -24.48 14.60
N ALA A 74 -3.23 -25.09 13.53
CA ALA A 74 -2.16 -24.51 12.72
C ALA A 74 -2.65 -23.31 11.88
N THR A 75 -3.83 -23.44 11.27
CA THR A 75 -4.46 -22.38 10.46
C THR A 75 -4.72 -21.12 11.27
N ASP A 76 -5.25 -21.26 12.49
CA ASP A 76 -5.53 -20.13 13.38
C ASP A 76 -4.26 -19.32 13.69
N ARG A 77 -3.14 -20.00 13.98
CA ARG A 77 -1.87 -19.34 14.28
C ARG A 77 -1.37 -18.52 13.09
N VAL A 78 -1.45 -19.08 11.88
CA VAL A 78 -1.04 -18.40 10.65
C VAL A 78 -1.94 -17.19 10.39
N ALA A 79 -3.25 -17.33 10.57
CA ALA A 79 -4.21 -16.24 10.40
C ALA A 79 -3.90 -15.05 11.33
N TRP A 80 -3.58 -15.31 12.60
CA TRP A 80 -3.19 -14.26 13.55
C TRP A 80 -1.89 -13.56 13.14
N ILE A 81 -0.89 -14.30 12.68
CA ILE A 81 0.38 -13.73 12.22
C ILE A 81 0.15 -12.80 11.01
N ILE A 82 -0.59 -13.27 10.00
CA ILE A 82 -0.90 -12.47 8.80
C ILE A 82 -1.68 -11.21 9.20
N THR A 83 -2.68 -11.34 10.06
CA THR A 83 -3.48 -10.21 10.54
C THR A 83 -2.64 -9.20 11.29
N ALA A 84 -1.72 -9.66 12.15
CA ALA A 84 -0.81 -8.78 12.88
C ALA A 84 0.16 -8.03 11.94
N VAL A 85 0.69 -8.69 10.91
CA VAL A 85 1.57 -8.06 9.91
C VAL A 85 0.83 -7.01 9.10
N LEU A 86 -0.39 -7.31 8.64
CA LEU A 86 -1.21 -6.35 7.90
C LEU A 86 -1.61 -5.15 8.77
N ALA A 87 -1.98 -5.39 10.02
CA ALA A 87 -2.27 -4.32 10.98
C ALA A 87 -1.05 -3.44 11.22
N ALA A 88 0.14 -4.03 11.41
CA ALA A 88 1.38 -3.28 11.59
C ALA A 88 1.75 -2.43 10.36
N MET A 89 1.62 -2.98 9.15
CA MET A 89 1.85 -2.22 7.91
C MET A 89 0.87 -1.07 7.74
N SER A 90 -0.42 -1.29 8.02
CA SER A 90 -1.44 -0.25 7.98
C SER A 90 -1.15 0.89 8.98
N LEU A 91 -0.75 0.53 10.20
CA LEU A 91 -0.40 1.48 11.24
C LEU A 91 0.84 2.32 10.87
N LEU A 92 1.84 1.69 10.24
CA LEU A 92 3.04 2.36 9.76
C LEU A 92 2.72 3.37 8.64
N MET A 93 1.88 2.99 7.68
CA MET A 93 1.41 3.89 6.60
C MET A 93 0.60 5.07 7.17
N LEU A 94 -0.25 4.83 8.16
CA LEU A 94 -1.00 5.87 8.85
C LEU A 94 -0.06 6.84 9.58
N LEU A 95 0.92 6.32 10.32
CA LEU A 95 1.90 7.13 11.04
C LEU A 95 2.70 8.02 10.08
N PHE A 96 3.11 7.47 8.94
CA PHE A 96 3.81 8.20 7.89
C PHE A 96 2.96 9.34 7.31
N THR A 97 1.68 9.07 7.04
CA THR A 97 0.73 10.06 6.52
C THR A 97 0.51 11.20 7.52
N ILE A 98 0.39 10.88 8.82
CA ILE A 98 0.31 11.88 9.89
C ILE A 98 1.56 12.76 9.90
N LEU A 99 2.75 12.17 9.85
CA LEU A 99 4.01 12.92 9.86
C LEU A 99 4.14 13.87 8.66
N LEU A 100 3.73 13.43 7.47
CA LEU A 100 3.62 14.27 6.28
C LEU A 100 2.68 15.46 6.54
N ALA A 101 1.44 15.20 6.95
CA ALA A 101 0.44 16.24 7.16
C ALA A 101 0.89 17.28 8.21
N VAL A 102 1.51 16.82 9.31
CA VAL A 102 2.04 17.70 10.37
C VAL A 102 3.21 18.55 9.86
N GLN A 103 4.14 17.97 9.11
CA GLN A 103 5.29 18.72 8.61
C GLN A 103 4.89 19.76 7.57
N LEU A 104 3.97 19.41 6.68
CA LEU A 104 3.44 20.33 5.68
C LEU A 104 2.61 21.44 6.32
N SER A 105 1.68 21.11 7.23
CA SER A 105 0.86 22.12 7.89
C SER A 105 1.72 23.08 8.73
N SER A 106 2.73 22.56 9.42
CA SER A 106 3.68 23.38 10.18
C SER A 106 4.60 24.23 9.30
N ALA A 107 4.93 23.78 8.08
CA ALA A 107 5.70 24.56 7.12
C ALA A 107 4.85 25.73 6.56
N LEU A 108 3.57 25.48 6.25
CA LEU A 108 2.64 26.51 5.79
C LEU A 108 2.34 27.56 6.86
N GLN A 109 2.27 27.17 8.13
CA GLN A 109 2.10 28.11 9.24
C GLN A 109 3.30 29.02 9.45
N ALA A 110 4.51 28.59 9.08
CA ALA A 110 5.71 29.42 9.17
C ALA A 110 5.77 30.52 8.08
N VAL A 111 5.00 30.39 7.00
CA VAL A 111 4.95 31.38 5.93
C VAL A 111 3.80 32.36 6.19
N PRO A 112 4.06 33.69 6.15
CA PRO A 112 3.02 34.70 6.31
C PRO A 112 1.97 34.63 5.19
N GLU A 113 0.74 35.04 5.50
CA GLU A 113 -0.43 34.81 4.63
C GLU A 113 -0.28 35.41 3.22
N ALA A 114 0.46 36.51 3.08
CA ALA A 114 0.70 37.18 1.79
C ALA A 114 1.39 36.28 0.74
N TYR A 115 2.19 35.30 1.17
CA TYR A 115 2.91 34.38 0.27
C TYR A 115 2.33 32.96 0.27
N ARG A 116 1.24 32.72 1.01
CA ARG A 116 0.68 31.39 1.22
C ARG A 116 -0.24 31.02 0.05
N GLN A 117 0.16 30.03 -0.75
CA GLN A 117 -0.62 29.57 -1.92
C GLN A 117 -1.71 28.53 -1.58
N MET A 118 -1.76 28.05 -0.33
CA MET A 118 -2.67 26.98 0.08
C MET A 118 -3.03 27.12 1.56
N SER A 119 -4.28 26.80 1.93
CA SER A 119 -4.68 26.78 3.34
C SER A 119 -3.93 25.70 4.12
N PRO A 120 -3.49 25.97 5.37
CA PRO A 120 -2.78 24.99 6.21
C PRO A 120 -3.63 23.77 6.57
N PHE A 121 -4.95 23.81 6.32
CA PHE A 121 -5.83 22.67 6.52
C PHE A 121 -5.77 21.65 5.38
N VAL A 122 -5.33 22.04 4.18
CA VAL A 122 -5.36 21.15 3.01
C VAL A 122 -4.48 19.89 3.13
N PRO A 123 -3.30 19.91 3.77
CA PRO A 123 -2.52 18.69 4.01
C PRO A 123 -3.26 17.63 4.85
N TRP A 124 -4.27 18.00 5.64
CA TRP A 124 -5.10 17.03 6.36
C TRP A 124 -6.08 16.28 5.46
N LEU A 125 -6.31 16.73 4.22
CA LEU A 125 -7.08 15.97 3.24
C LEU A 125 -6.33 14.72 2.73
N LEU A 126 -5.04 14.55 3.04
CA LEU A 126 -4.32 13.30 2.74
C LEU A 126 -4.93 12.06 3.39
N PHE A 127 -5.68 12.21 4.49
CA PHE A 127 -6.36 11.08 5.14
C PHE A 127 -7.48 10.46 4.30
N VAL A 128 -8.00 11.20 3.32
CA VAL A 128 -9.05 10.71 2.43
C VAL A 128 -8.39 10.03 1.22
N PRO A 129 -8.57 8.72 1.00
CA PRO A 129 -7.75 7.95 0.05
C PRO A 129 -7.84 8.45 -1.40
N PHE A 130 -9.04 8.83 -1.86
CA PHE A 130 -9.25 9.35 -3.21
C PHE A 130 -8.63 10.74 -3.42
N VAL A 131 -8.61 11.55 -2.37
CA VAL A 131 -8.10 12.92 -2.41
C VAL A 131 -6.60 12.94 -2.14
N ASN A 132 -6.07 11.90 -1.47
CA ASN A 132 -4.66 11.76 -1.11
C ASN A 132 -3.74 11.92 -2.31
N ILE A 133 -4.01 11.25 -3.43
CA ILE A 133 -3.17 11.29 -4.63
C ILE A 133 -3.00 12.73 -5.16
N VAL A 134 -4.13 13.43 -5.32
CA VAL A 134 -4.15 14.80 -5.85
C VAL A 134 -3.50 15.77 -4.86
N ILE A 135 -3.79 15.62 -3.57
CA ILE A 135 -3.23 16.49 -2.54
C ILE A 135 -1.73 16.24 -2.35
N LEU A 136 -1.25 15.01 -2.45
CA LEU A 136 0.17 14.68 -2.40
C LEU A 136 0.92 15.48 -3.46
N ILE A 137 0.48 15.38 -4.73
CA ILE A 137 1.07 16.13 -5.84
C ILE A 137 0.97 17.64 -5.61
N LEU A 138 -0.22 18.15 -5.31
CA LEU A 138 -0.44 19.58 -5.12
C LEU A 138 0.37 20.15 -3.96
N ALA A 139 0.51 19.39 -2.89
CA ALA A 139 1.26 19.78 -1.73
C ALA A 139 2.76 19.87 -2.04
N PHE A 140 3.33 18.88 -2.74
CA PHE A 140 4.74 18.94 -3.14
C PHE A 140 5.06 20.03 -4.16
N ILE A 141 4.07 20.57 -4.88
CA ILE A 141 4.26 21.72 -5.78
C ILE A 141 4.06 23.04 -5.03
N LYS A 142 2.94 23.20 -4.33
CA LYS A 142 2.54 24.50 -3.74
C LYS A 142 3.30 24.86 -2.47
N VAL A 143 3.65 23.87 -1.63
CA VAL A 143 4.40 24.11 -0.39
C VAL A 143 5.78 24.73 -0.68
N PRO A 144 6.67 24.10 -1.48
CA PRO A 144 7.99 24.69 -1.75
C PRO A 144 7.90 25.98 -2.56
N ARG A 145 6.89 26.15 -3.43
CA ARG A 145 6.68 27.41 -4.16
C ARG A 145 6.34 28.57 -3.23
N SER A 146 5.53 28.33 -2.19
CA SER A 146 5.24 29.34 -1.16
C SER A 146 6.47 29.69 -0.30
N LEU A 147 7.27 28.68 0.06
CA LEU A 147 8.54 28.87 0.77
C LEU A 147 9.57 29.63 -0.06
N LYS A 148 9.69 29.31 -1.35
CA LYS A 148 10.59 30.00 -2.29
C LYS A 148 10.20 31.47 -2.45
N GLY A 149 8.91 31.78 -2.54
CA GLY A 149 8.42 33.16 -2.57
C GLY A 149 8.81 33.95 -1.33
N TYR A 150 8.69 33.34 -0.15
CA TYR A 150 9.09 33.95 1.12
C TYR A 150 10.61 34.16 1.24
N LEU A 151 11.41 33.14 0.94
CA LEU A 151 12.88 33.23 0.99
C LEU A 151 13.43 34.23 -0.04
N ALA A 152 12.82 34.29 -1.23
CA ALA A 152 13.16 35.30 -2.24
C ALA A 152 12.89 36.73 -1.74
N SER A 153 11.82 36.95 -0.96
CA SER A 153 11.53 38.26 -0.37
C SER A 153 12.54 38.68 0.71
N MET A 154 13.21 37.71 1.34
CA MET A 154 14.27 37.95 2.33
C MET A 154 15.67 38.10 1.72
N GLY A 155 15.81 37.95 0.40
CA GLY A 155 17.10 38.07 -0.31
C GLY A 155 18.00 36.83 -0.19
N ASP A 156 17.51 35.73 0.39
CA ASP A 156 18.32 34.54 0.65
C ASP A 156 18.02 33.44 -0.40
N ALA A 157 18.68 33.56 -1.56
CA ALA A 157 18.49 32.67 -2.73
C ALA A 157 19.25 31.33 -2.64
N SER A 158 19.91 31.05 -1.51
CA SER A 158 20.80 29.90 -1.28
C SER A 158 20.10 28.53 -1.45
N GLN A 159 18.78 28.45 -1.30
CA GLN A 159 18.00 27.23 -1.59
C GLN A 159 17.17 27.37 -2.86
N GLU A 160 17.83 27.21 -4.00
CA GLU A 160 17.24 27.37 -5.33
C GLU A 160 16.06 26.40 -5.61
N ASP A 161 16.08 25.21 -5.01
CA ASP A 161 15.06 24.18 -5.11
C ASP A 161 14.77 23.59 -3.71
N CYS A 162 13.86 24.21 -2.93
CA CYS A 162 13.41 23.80 -1.57
C CYS A 162 12.76 22.40 -1.47
N GLY A 163 13.28 21.39 -2.17
CA GLY A 163 12.79 20.02 -2.19
C GLY A 163 11.67 19.78 -3.20
N GLU A 164 11.30 20.77 -4.03
CA GLU A 164 10.20 20.64 -5.01
C GLU A 164 10.41 19.47 -5.98
N LYS A 165 11.56 19.44 -6.66
CA LYS A 165 11.88 18.38 -7.63
C LYS A 165 11.99 17.00 -6.98
N LEU A 166 12.56 16.93 -5.77
CA LEU A 166 12.69 15.67 -5.02
C LEU A 166 11.34 15.16 -4.52
N GLY A 167 10.49 16.05 -4.00
CA GLY A 167 9.14 15.72 -3.55
C GLY A 167 8.23 15.29 -4.70
N LEU A 168 8.32 15.98 -5.85
CA LEU A 168 7.59 15.62 -7.06
C LEU A 168 8.04 14.25 -7.60
N LEU A 169 9.36 14.04 -7.69
CA LEU A 169 9.92 12.76 -8.14
C LEU A 169 9.51 11.62 -7.20
N GLY A 170 9.56 11.85 -5.88
CA GLY A 170 9.10 10.89 -4.87
C GLY A 170 7.61 10.59 -4.97
N ALA A 171 6.77 11.60 -5.20
CA ALA A 171 5.33 11.43 -5.38
C ALA A 171 5.00 10.65 -6.66
N ILE A 172 5.70 10.92 -7.76
CA ILE A 172 5.54 10.19 -9.04
C ILE A 172 6.00 8.73 -8.88
N LEU A 173 7.15 8.48 -8.24
CA LEU A 173 7.65 7.13 -7.98
C LEU A 173 6.70 6.32 -7.08
N PHE A 174 6.11 6.97 -6.09
CA PHE A 174 5.13 6.36 -5.19
C PHE A 174 3.84 5.99 -5.97
N LEU A 175 3.37 6.88 -6.84
CA LEU A 175 2.21 6.65 -7.72
C LEU A 175 2.43 5.53 -8.73
N LEU A 176 3.62 5.45 -9.31
CA LEU A 176 3.93 4.45 -10.34
C LEU A 176 4.07 3.03 -9.76
N GLY A 177 4.04 2.87 -8.44
CA GLY A 177 4.03 1.59 -7.73
C GLY A 177 5.31 0.76 -7.83
N PHE A 178 6.17 1.06 -8.81
CA PHE A 178 7.33 0.25 -9.17
C PHE A 178 8.43 0.23 -8.10
N THR A 179 8.43 1.20 -7.19
CA THR A 179 9.45 1.31 -6.15
C THR A 179 8.89 1.95 -4.87
N MET A 180 7.80 1.40 -4.34
CA MET A 180 7.23 1.80 -3.02
C MET A 180 8.28 2.20 -1.96
N PRO A 181 9.33 1.40 -1.69
CA PRO A 181 10.35 1.79 -0.71
C PRO A 181 11.25 2.95 -1.17
N VAL A 182 11.62 3.02 -2.45
CA VAL A 182 12.50 4.09 -2.97
C VAL A 182 11.77 5.43 -3.01
N GLY A 183 10.52 5.43 -3.47
CA GLY A 183 9.67 6.63 -3.47
C GLY A 183 9.50 7.19 -2.06
N LEU A 184 9.29 6.32 -1.07
CA LEU A 184 9.16 6.71 0.34
C LEU A 184 10.46 7.32 0.90
N VAL A 185 11.63 6.74 0.60
CA VAL A 185 12.93 7.29 1.01
C VAL A 185 13.19 8.66 0.39
N VAL A 186 12.89 8.83 -0.90
CA VAL A 186 13.04 10.13 -1.59
C VAL A 186 12.09 11.17 -0.98
N LEU A 187 10.86 10.77 -0.64
CA LEU A 187 9.88 11.62 0.02
C LEU A 187 10.38 12.09 1.41
N LEU A 188 10.99 11.19 2.18
CA LEU A 188 11.62 11.50 3.47
C LEU A 188 12.78 12.49 3.33
N LEU A 189 13.62 12.34 2.31
CA LEU A 189 14.70 13.29 2.02
C LEU A 189 14.16 14.67 1.64
N ALA A 190 13.10 14.73 0.83
CA ALA A 190 12.43 15.99 0.50
C ALA A 190 11.88 16.68 1.76
N LEU A 191 11.22 15.93 2.65
CA LEU A 191 10.74 16.41 3.95
C LEU A 191 11.85 16.91 4.87
N ALA A 192 12.97 16.19 4.95
CA ALA A 192 14.12 16.60 5.74
C ALA A 192 14.69 17.94 5.26
N LYS A 193 14.71 18.16 3.94
CA LYS A 193 15.10 19.44 3.32
C LYS A 193 14.14 20.57 3.69
N ILE A 194 12.83 20.34 3.58
CA ILE A 194 11.79 21.31 3.97
C ILE A 194 11.92 21.63 5.48
N GLY A 195 12.21 20.64 6.31
CA GLY A 195 12.46 20.82 7.74
C GLY A 195 13.66 21.73 8.04
N ARG A 196 14.74 21.67 7.25
CA ARG A 196 15.89 22.59 7.37
C ARG A 196 15.51 24.00 6.92
N ALA A 197 14.82 24.15 5.79
CA ALA A 197 14.35 25.44 5.29
C ALA A 197 13.44 26.15 6.32
N LYS A 198 12.54 25.40 6.96
CA LYS A 198 11.67 25.89 8.03
C LYS A 198 12.45 26.43 9.24
N LYS A 199 13.53 25.77 9.66
CA LYS A 199 14.35 26.24 10.78
C LYS A 199 14.98 27.60 10.50
N ILE A 200 15.45 27.79 9.26
CA ILE A 200 16.02 29.07 8.81
C ILE A 200 14.93 30.15 8.78
N ALA A 201 13.77 29.85 8.19
CA ALA A 201 12.65 30.78 8.13
C ALA A 201 12.18 31.25 9.53
N ARG A 202 12.11 30.34 10.51
CA ARG A 202 11.78 30.69 11.90
C ARG A 202 12.85 31.57 12.54
N ALA A 203 14.12 31.23 12.38
CA ALA A 203 15.22 32.04 12.91
C ALA A 203 15.19 33.49 12.37
N ALA A 204 14.75 33.69 11.13
CA ALA A 204 14.59 35.01 10.53
C ALA A 204 13.36 35.78 11.02
N THR A 205 12.39 35.11 11.66
CA THR A 205 11.17 35.76 12.18
C THR A 205 11.34 36.21 13.64
N ASP A 206 12.32 35.66 14.35
CA ASP A 206 12.64 35.98 15.75
C ASP A 206 13.63 37.18 15.89
N LEU A 207 14.04 37.78 14.78
CA LEU A 207 14.94 38.95 14.68
C LEU A 207 14.14 40.24 14.40
#